data_AF-A0A9N9LJV6-F1
#
_entry.id   AF-A0A9N9LJV6-F1
#
_cell.length_a   1.000
_cell.length_b   1.000
_cell.length_c   1.000
_cell.angle_alpha   90.00
_cell.angle_beta   90.00
_cell.angle_gamma   90.00
#
_symmetry.space_group_name_H-M   'P 1'
#
loop_
_entity.id
_entity.type
_entity.pdbx_description
1 polymer ?
#
loop_
_entity_poly.entity_id
_entity_poly.type
_entity_poly.pdbx_seq_one_letter_code
_entity_poly.pdbx_strand_id
1 'polypeptide(L)'
;MRTSLLQATALFVVLTSAAATPPYPIPEAANDAPQPQRRQTKHLRPIIERVPASSLEKRAEEPLQPVVGVKGAPLLIPENSLLDSQNPDHLQTNPTDGGLVTNLKWSMSLSGMNLFEGGFVREQVVTDLPPSKDFSAAQNHVNQGAIRHMHWHDINEWGYVTAGSLLIGAVSDEGKNQVFRANKGDMWFFPKGQGHVIQGLSSPGAEYLLVFDNGDFDAKGRTFNVDDWLVHTPPSVLAKNFGMPESVFASIPKSAASIMKGNASTGLISSPNGKLEGASSFHYRASEKPFTVVEGGRYLKVDKSVFPIQTTLASQIVEIKPGAMREMHWHPTGVEWVYFVQGSARATVWLGGANARTFDFTTGDTAVFPDNSGHYIENVSNETVTYLEIFKADTVKDFSLSQWLSLTPNDLVAQVLNVSIETVKKFRTDKPVIVMGKK
;
A
#
# COMPACT_ATOMS: atom_id res chain seq x y z
N MET A 1 44.26 -26.17 45.68
CA MET A 1 45.36 -26.08 44.69
C MET A 1 44.78 -25.56 43.38
N ARG A 2 45.27 -24.39 42.96
CA ARG A 2 45.24 -23.76 41.62
C ARG A 2 43.88 -23.43 40.98
N THR A 3 43.45 -22.22 41.32
CA THR A 3 42.82 -21.22 40.44
C THR A 3 43.67 -20.93 39.19
N SER A 4 43.04 -20.70 38.04
CA SER A 4 43.63 -19.95 36.92
C SER A 4 42.59 -19.05 36.27
N LEU A 5 42.74 -17.75 36.53
CA LEU A 5 42.15 -16.61 35.83
C LEU A 5 42.58 -16.61 34.35
N LEU A 6 41.64 -16.43 33.43
CA LEU A 6 41.95 -15.88 32.09
C LEU A 6 41.61 -14.38 32.10
N GLN A 7 42.65 -13.55 32.03
CA GLN A 7 42.57 -12.12 31.71
C GLN A 7 42.40 -11.96 30.19
N ALA A 8 41.36 -11.22 29.78
CA ALA A 8 41.24 -10.72 28.41
C ALA A 8 41.95 -9.36 28.32
N THR A 9 43.05 -9.32 27.58
CA THR A 9 43.82 -8.11 27.29
C THR A 9 43.20 -7.39 26.09
N ALA A 10 42.73 -6.15 26.30
CA ALA A 10 42.27 -5.26 25.26
C ALA A 10 43.48 -4.70 24.47
N LEU A 11 43.50 -4.92 23.16
CA LEU A 11 44.51 -4.37 22.26
C LEU A 11 44.01 -3.03 21.71
N PHE A 12 44.54 -1.93 22.26
CA PHE A 12 44.41 -0.59 21.69
C PHE A 12 45.38 -0.46 20.50
N VAL A 13 44.85 -0.25 19.30
CA VAL A 13 45.65 0.14 18.13
C VAL A 13 45.73 1.66 18.11
N VAL A 14 46.93 2.19 18.37
CA VAL A 14 47.30 3.59 18.20
C VAL A 14 47.67 3.79 16.72
N LEU A 15 46.85 4.55 15.99
CA LEU A 15 47.20 5.06 14.66
C LEU A 15 47.87 6.42 14.82
N THR A 16 49.16 6.47 14.51
CA THR A 16 50.00 7.67 14.49
C THR A 16 49.69 8.54 13.28
N SER A 17 49.61 9.84 13.51
CA SER A 17 49.45 10.94 12.55
C SER A 17 50.59 11.02 11.53
N ALA A 18 50.24 11.21 10.25
CA ALA A 18 51.15 11.64 9.20
C ALA A 18 50.74 13.02 8.66
N ALA A 19 51.75 13.86 8.43
CA ALA A 19 51.69 15.30 8.25
C ALA A 19 51.13 15.76 6.89
N ALA A 20 50.52 16.95 6.90
CA ALA A 20 49.99 17.67 5.75
C ALA A 20 51.10 18.27 4.86
N THR A 21 50.93 18.18 3.55
CA THR A 21 51.76 18.86 2.53
C THR A 21 51.20 20.24 2.19
N PRO A 22 52.05 21.25 1.88
CA PRO A 22 51.62 22.63 1.61
C PRO A 22 51.03 22.81 0.20
N PRO A 23 50.21 23.85 -0.04
CA PRO A 23 49.62 24.12 -1.34
C PRO A 23 50.61 24.78 -2.32
N TYR A 24 50.46 24.45 -3.60
CA TYR A 24 51.16 25.07 -4.74
C TYR A 24 50.64 26.51 -5.02
N PRO A 25 51.48 27.43 -5.53
CA PRO A 25 51.08 28.80 -5.81
C PRO A 25 50.33 28.95 -7.13
N ILE A 26 49.32 29.83 -7.15
CA ILE A 26 48.54 30.23 -8.33
C ILE A 26 49.25 31.42 -9.02
N PRO A 27 49.51 31.40 -10.34
CA PRO A 27 49.97 32.59 -11.05
C PRO A 27 48.79 33.50 -11.44
N GLU A 28 48.97 34.81 -11.20
CA GLU A 28 48.09 35.89 -11.64
C GLU A 28 48.07 36.01 -13.18
N ALA A 29 46.89 36.27 -13.74
CA ALA A 29 46.63 36.37 -15.17
C ALA A 29 47.13 37.71 -15.77
N ALA A 30 47.84 37.64 -16.90
CA ALA A 30 48.04 38.77 -17.79
C ALA A 30 46.93 38.81 -18.85
N ASN A 31 46.28 39.96 -18.98
CA ASN A 31 45.39 40.31 -20.09
C ASN A 31 46.19 40.43 -21.40
N ASP A 32 45.74 39.72 -22.44
CA ASP A 32 45.51 40.24 -23.81
C ASP A 32 45.53 39.11 -24.85
N ALA A 33 44.39 38.88 -25.54
CA ALA A 33 44.24 38.44 -26.94
C ALA A 33 42.84 37.81 -27.23
N PRO A 34 42.33 37.85 -28.48
CA PRO A 34 40.90 38.05 -28.77
C PRO A 34 40.07 36.76 -28.92
N GLN A 35 38.77 36.86 -28.63
CA GLN A 35 37.80 35.75 -28.67
C GLN A 35 37.46 35.26 -30.09
N PRO A 36 37.35 33.94 -30.32
CA PRO A 36 36.64 33.39 -31.46
C PRO A 36 35.17 33.07 -31.12
N GLN A 37 34.28 33.44 -32.04
CA GLN A 37 32.82 33.29 -31.97
C GLN A 37 32.38 31.83 -31.74
N ARG A 38 31.57 31.61 -30.71
CA ARG A 38 30.95 30.31 -30.41
C ARG A 38 29.61 30.18 -31.13
N ARG A 39 29.52 29.25 -32.09
CA ARG A 39 28.25 28.80 -32.70
C ARG A 39 27.32 28.26 -31.60
N GLN A 40 26.11 28.81 -31.51
CA GLN A 40 25.05 28.28 -30.65
C GLN A 40 24.45 27.01 -31.28
N THR A 41 24.61 25.87 -30.62
CA THR A 41 23.74 24.71 -30.83
C THR A 41 22.52 24.85 -29.91
N LYS A 42 21.32 24.80 -30.50
CA LYS A 42 20.03 24.83 -29.79
C LYS A 42 19.85 23.54 -28.97
N HIS A 43 20.21 23.59 -27.69
CA HIS A 43 19.68 22.63 -26.72
C HIS A 43 18.41 23.24 -26.10
N LEU A 44 17.25 22.73 -26.52
CA LEU A 44 15.98 22.94 -25.82
C LEU A 44 16.11 22.32 -24.43
N ARG A 45 16.37 23.16 -23.42
CA ARG A 45 16.13 22.80 -22.02
C ARG A 45 14.64 23.02 -21.75
N PRO A 46 13.91 22.08 -21.12
CA PRO A 46 12.55 22.37 -20.70
C PRO A 46 12.62 23.51 -19.68
N ILE A 47 12.02 24.64 -20.04
CA ILE A 47 11.74 25.73 -19.12
C ILE A 47 10.65 25.18 -18.21
N ILE A 48 11.00 24.84 -16.97
CA ILE A 48 9.98 24.75 -15.91
C ILE A 48 9.56 26.19 -15.68
N GLU A 49 8.43 26.60 -16.26
CA GLU A 49 7.76 27.83 -15.87
C GLU A 49 7.47 27.72 -14.37
N ARG A 50 8.23 28.47 -13.57
CA ARG A 50 7.82 28.77 -12.21
C ARG A 50 6.58 29.64 -12.34
N VAL A 51 5.42 29.05 -12.16
CA VAL A 51 4.18 29.80 -11.93
C VAL A 51 4.44 30.77 -10.77
N PRO A 52 4.24 32.09 -10.95
CA PRO A 52 4.40 33.03 -9.85
C PRO A 52 3.41 32.67 -8.74
N ALA A 53 3.88 32.67 -7.49
CA ALA A 53 3.13 32.28 -6.30
C ALA A 53 1.95 33.22 -5.93
N SER A 54 1.33 33.90 -6.89
CA SER A 54 0.33 34.94 -6.68
C SER A 54 -0.96 34.72 -7.47
N SER A 55 -1.46 33.48 -7.53
CA SER A 55 -2.82 33.19 -8.04
C SER A 55 -3.61 32.19 -7.19
N LEU A 56 -3.21 32.00 -5.93
CA LEU A 56 -3.94 31.18 -4.93
C LEU A 56 -4.35 32.00 -3.70
N GLU A 57 -4.83 33.23 -3.88
CA GLU A 57 -5.60 33.89 -2.81
C GLU A 57 -7.08 33.48 -2.92
N LYS A 58 -7.33 32.17 -2.78
CA LYS A 58 -8.61 31.73 -2.20
C LYS A 58 -8.47 32.05 -0.72
N ARG A 59 -9.26 33.01 -0.23
CA ARG A 59 -9.46 33.38 1.18
C ARG A 59 -9.01 32.26 2.11
N ALA A 60 -7.78 32.35 2.62
CA ALA A 60 -7.21 31.30 3.46
C ALA A 60 -8.06 31.22 4.73
N GLU A 61 -8.68 30.06 4.95
CA GLU A 61 -9.17 29.74 6.29
C GLU A 61 -7.96 29.81 7.24
N GLU A 62 -8.14 30.46 8.39
CA GLU A 62 -7.11 30.54 9.42
C GLU A 62 -6.61 29.12 9.74
N PRO A 63 -5.28 28.90 9.86
CA PRO A 63 -4.74 27.57 10.11
C PRO A 63 -5.35 26.93 11.35
N LEU A 64 -5.72 25.65 11.24
CA LEU A 64 -6.26 24.88 12.36
C LEU A 64 -5.29 24.93 13.55
N GLN A 65 -5.81 25.20 14.74
CA GLN A 65 -5.03 25.26 15.98
C GLN A 65 -5.37 24.07 16.88
N PRO A 66 -4.42 23.54 17.68
CA PRO A 66 -4.68 22.45 18.62
C PRO A 66 -5.40 22.95 19.87
N VAL A 67 -6.61 23.47 19.68
CA VAL A 67 -7.48 24.02 20.72
C VAL A 67 -8.87 23.39 20.59
N VAL A 68 -9.34 22.76 21.67
CA VAL A 68 -10.68 22.16 21.76
C VAL A 68 -11.36 22.68 23.01
N GLY A 69 -12.31 23.61 22.83
CA GLY A 69 -12.94 24.31 23.93
C GLY A 69 -11.92 25.10 24.77
N VAL A 70 -11.75 24.71 26.03
CA VAL A 70 -10.78 25.33 26.98
C VAL A 70 -9.44 24.60 27.05
N LYS A 71 -9.27 23.50 26.32
CA LYS A 71 -8.04 22.69 26.31
C LYS A 71 -7.18 23.06 25.10
N GLY A 72 -5.85 22.99 25.29
CA GLY A 72 -4.87 23.27 24.23
C GLY A 72 -4.35 24.70 24.25
N ALA A 73 -3.56 25.06 23.24
CA ALA A 73 -2.98 26.39 23.06
C ALA A 73 -2.65 26.64 21.58
N PRO A 74 -2.56 27.89 21.11
CA PRO A 74 -2.10 28.19 19.76
C PRO A 74 -0.67 27.72 19.52
N LEU A 75 -0.38 27.31 18.29
CA LEU A 75 0.98 27.07 17.83
C LEU A 75 1.77 28.38 17.82
N LEU A 76 2.95 28.37 18.45
CA LEU A 76 3.81 29.55 18.57
C LEU A 76 4.83 29.67 17.44
N ILE A 77 5.03 28.61 16.67
CA ILE A 77 5.94 28.56 15.53
C ILE A 77 5.17 28.12 14.28
N PRO A 78 5.63 28.51 13.07
CA PRO A 78 5.06 28.00 11.83
C PRO A 78 5.23 26.47 11.75
N GLU A 79 4.12 25.78 11.60
CA GLU A 79 4.05 24.31 11.40
C GLU A 79 3.56 23.98 9.98
N ASN A 80 3.54 22.68 9.65
CA ASN A 80 3.04 22.20 8.36
C ASN A 80 1.50 22.20 8.31
N SER A 81 0.92 23.37 8.08
CA SER A 81 -0.53 23.58 8.05
C SER A 81 -1.28 22.72 7.01
N LEU A 82 -0.60 22.30 5.94
CA LEU A 82 -1.17 21.39 4.94
C LEU A 82 -1.37 19.97 5.50
N LEU A 83 -0.48 19.49 6.36
CA LEU A 83 -0.68 18.22 7.05
C LEU A 83 -1.69 18.36 8.19
N ASP A 84 -1.67 19.47 8.93
CA ASP A 84 -2.62 19.74 10.00
C ASP A 84 -4.07 19.74 9.48
N SER A 85 -4.30 20.40 8.33
CA SER A 85 -5.62 20.42 7.68
C SER A 85 -6.08 19.04 7.15
N GLN A 86 -5.15 18.11 6.89
CA GLN A 86 -5.47 16.73 6.52
C GLN A 86 -5.71 15.82 7.72
N ASN A 87 -5.27 16.23 8.92
CA ASN A 87 -5.38 15.44 10.14
C ASN A 87 -6.04 16.25 11.29
N PRO A 88 -7.26 16.77 11.07
CA PRO A 88 -7.94 17.61 12.05
C PRO A 88 -8.22 16.86 13.36
N ASP A 89 -8.65 15.60 13.34
CA ASP A 89 -8.89 14.81 14.55
C ASP A 89 -7.57 14.42 15.25
N HIS A 90 -6.43 14.42 14.54
CA HIS A 90 -5.11 14.29 15.19
C HIS A 90 -4.69 15.57 15.92
N LEU A 91 -4.88 16.74 15.30
CA LEU A 91 -4.48 18.02 15.88
C LEU A 91 -5.43 18.46 17.01
N GLN A 92 -6.73 18.31 16.77
CA GLN A 92 -7.81 18.60 17.70
C GLN A 92 -8.38 17.29 18.27
N THR A 93 -7.54 16.57 19.01
CA THR A 93 -7.85 15.23 19.56
C THR A 93 -9.25 15.12 20.16
N ASN A 94 -9.92 14.01 19.84
CA ASN A 94 -11.22 13.70 20.40
C ASN A 94 -11.11 13.57 21.93
N PRO A 95 -12.00 14.17 22.75
CA PRO A 95 -11.93 14.06 24.21
C PRO A 95 -12.01 12.65 24.77
N THR A 96 -12.41 11.67 23.95
CA THR A 96 -12.48 10.24 24.28
C THR A 96 -11.24 9.44 23.91
N ASP A 97 -10.29 10.03 23.17
CA ASP A 97 -8.97 9.43 22.94
C ASP A 97 -8.18 9.41 24.25
N GLY A 98 -7.29 8.42 24.40
CA GLY A 98 -6.54 8.24 25.63
C GLY A 98 -5.49 7.13 25.54
N GLY A 99 -4.60 7.10 26.53
CA GLY A 99 -3.55 6.09 26.63
C GLY A 99 -2.50 6.19 25.53
N LEU A 100 -1.82 5.08 25.27
CA LEU A 100 -0.76 4.98 24.26
C LEU A 100 -1.20 4.06 23.12
N VAL A 101 -1.47 4.65 21.97
CA VAL A 101 -1.69 3.93 20.71
C VAL A 101 -0.60 4.37 19.72
N THR A 102 0.18 3.39 19.27
CA THR A 102 1.22 3.61 18.25
C THR A 102 0.63 4.20 16.97
N ASN A 103 1.46 4.73 16.07
CA ASN A 103 0.98 5.16 14.77
C ASN A 103 0.48 3.95 13.97
N LEU A 104 -0.76 4.01 13.48
CA LEU A 104 -1.40 2.96 12.69
C LEU A 104 -1.67 3.38 11.24
N LYS A 105 -1.31 4.61 10.88
CA LYS A 105 -1.55 5.22 9.56
C LYS A 105 -0.23 5.40 8.80
N TRP A 106 -0.24 5.14 7.50
CA TRP A 106 0.85 5.54 6.61
C TRP A 106 0.33 6.04 5.27
N SER A 107 0.88 7.14 4.77
CA SER A 107 0.51 7.66 3.44
C SER A 107 1.45 7.10 2.39
N MET A 108 0.92 6.49 1.32
CA MET A 108 1.74 6.02 0.19
C MET A 108 2.53 7.19 -0.45
N SER A 109 2.08 8.44 -0.27
CA SER A 109 2.78 9.64 -0.71
C SER A 109 4.11 9.90 -0.01
N LEU A 110 4.35 9.30 1.16
CA LEU A 110 5.61 9.38 1.90
C LEU A 110 6.54 8.20 1.64
N SER A 111 6.07 7.21 0.87
CA SER A 111 6.82 5.99 0.56
C SER A 111 7.95 6.27 -0.44
N GLY A 112 9.04 5.50 -0.33
CA GLY A 112 10.15 5.56 -1.27
C GLY A 112 9.67 5.34 -2.71
N MET A 113 10.05 6.24 -3.62
CA MET A 113 9.60 6.22 -5.02
C MET A 113 10.69 5.62 -5.91
N ASN A 114 10.38 4.48 -6.54
CA ASN A 114 11.20 3.86 -7.56
C ASN A 114 10.68 4.22 -8.95
N LEU A 115 11.40 5.07 -9.66
CA LEU A 115 11.04 5.52 -11.01
C LEU A 115 11.74 4.68 -12.06
N PHE A 116 10.98 4.22 -13.05
CA PHE A 116 11.47 3.40 -14.14
C PHE A 116 11.11 3.97 -15.50
N GLU A 117 11.85 3.59 -16.53
CA GLU A 117 11.43 3.83 -17.91
C GLU A 117 10.20 2.97 -18.22
N GLY A 118 9.00 3.50 -18.00
CA GLY A 118 7.73 2.80 -18.23
C GLY A 118 6.76 2.85 -17.06
N GLY A 119 7.13 3.43 -15.92
CA GLY A 119 6.24 3.49 -14.77
C GLY A 119 6.95 3.81 -13.45
N PHE A 120 6.28 3.53 -12.34
CA PHE A 120 6.85 3.66 -11.00
C PHE A 120 6.31 2.59 -10.06
N VAL A 121 7.05 2.38 -8.97
CA VAL A 121 6.62 1.61 -7.81
C VAL A 121 6.91 2.41 -6.54
N ARG A 122 5.98 2.41 -5.60
CA ARG A 122 6.22 2.87 -4.22
C ARG A 122 5.57 1.92 -3.24
N GLU A 123 6.20 1.71 -2.09
CA GLU A 123 5.87 0.60 -1.21
C GLU A 123 5.67 1.08 0.24
N GLN A 124 4.69 0.48 0.91
CA GLN A 124 4.61 0.51 2.37
C GLN A 124 5.15 -0.82 2.88
N VAL A 125 6.23 -0.75 3.65
CA VAL A 125 6.83 -1.91 4.33
C VAL A 125 6.87 -1.71 5.84
N VAL A 126 7.35 -2.72 6.57
CA VAL A 126 7.42 -2.69 8.04
C VAL A 126 8.28 -1.54 8.58
N THR A 127 9.27 -1.03 7.83
CA THR A 127 10.05 0.15 8.27
C THR A 127 9.28 1.46 8.17
N ASP A 128 8.27 1.52 7.31
CA ASP A 128 7.39 2.69 7.15
C ASP A 128 6.23 2.66 8.16
N LEU A 129 5.60 1.49 8.32
CA LEU A 129 4.51 1.24 9.25
C LEU A 129 4.82 0.02 10.14
N PRO A 130 5.61 0.19 11.22
CA PRO A 130 6.09 -0.91 12.07
C PRO A 130 5.04 -1.87 12.65
N PRO A 131 3.81 -1.44 12.95
CA PRO A 131 2.76 -2.36 13.37
C PRO A 131 2.27 -3.29 12.25
N SER A 132 2.51 -2.97 10.98
CA SER A 132 2.15 -3.79 9.80
C SER A 132 3.17 -4.90 9.55
N LYS A 133 3.24 -5.87 10.46
CA LYS A 133 4.16 -7.02 10.35
C LYS A 133 3.65 -8.10 9.40
N ASP A 134 2.34 -8.16 9.24
CA ASP A 134 1.67 -9.18 8.44
C ASP A 134 1.42 -8.76 7.00
N PHE A 135 1.59 -7.47 6.70
CA PHE A 135 1.28 -6.91 5.39
C PHE A 135 2.32 -5.89 4.94
N SER A 136 2.68 -6.01 3.67
CA SER A 136 3.30 -4.96 2.89
C SER A 136 2.43 -4.67 1.68
N ALA A 137 2.59 -3.49 1.08
CA ALA A 137 1.84 -3.11 -0.09
C ALA A 137 2.69 -2.33 -1.09
N ALA A 138 2.39 -2.47 -2.37
CA ALA A 138 3.05 -1.75 -3.45
C ALA A 138 2.00 -1.07 -4.35
N GLN A 139 2.08 0.26 -4.47
CA GLN A 139 1.36 0.99 -5.50
C GLN A 139 2.24 1.04 -6.74
N ASN A 140 1.69 0.53 -7.84
CA ASN A 140 2.35 0.44 -9.12
C ASN A 140 1.64 1.30 -10.15
N HIS A 141 2.42 1.90 -11.03
CA HIS A 141 1.94 2.51 -12.27
C HIS A 141 2.72 1.89 -13.43
N VAL A 142 2.00 1.45 -14.47
CA VAL A 142 2.60 0.99 -15.73
C VAL A 142 2.00 1.78 -16.89
N ASN A 143 2.85 2.43 -17.67
CA ASN A 143 2.44 3.14 -18.88
C ASN A 143 1.85 2.16 -19.90
N GLN A 144 1.14 2.68 -20.89
CA GLN A 144 0.67 1.87 -22.01
C GLN A 144 1.84 1.10 -22.68
N GLY A 145 1.69 -0.22 -22.83
CA GLY A 145 2.69 -1.11 -23.40
C GLY A 145 3.84 -1.48 -22.47
N ALA A 146 4.09 -0.71 -21.41
CA ALA A 146 5.13 -1.00 -20.43
C ALA A 146 4.83 -2.28 -19.65
N ILE A 147 5.90 -2.94 -19.22
CA ILE A 147 5.88 -4.28 -18.63
C ILE A 147 6.44 -4.18 -17.22
N ARG A 148 5.64 -4.56 -16.22
CA ARG A 148 6.15 -5.04 -14.92
C ARG A 148 6.73 -6.42 -15.18
N HIS A 149 8.03 -6.55 -14.94
CA HIS A 149 8.87 -7.60 -15.49
C HIS A 149 8.41 -9.03 -15.15
N MET A 150 8.91 -10.07 -15.84
CA MET A 150 8.56 -11.46 -15.52
C MET A 150 9.22 -11.87 -14.20
N HIS A 151 8.42 -12.33 -13.23
CA HIS A 151 8.91 -12.65 -11.90
C HIS A 151 7.98 -13.61 -11.14
N TRP A 152 8.46 -14.05 -9.98
CA TRP A 152 7.65 -14.67 -8.93
C TRP A 152 8.13 -14.19 -7.55
N HIS A 153 7.36 -14.53 -6.52
CA HIS A 153 7.66 -14.16 -5.13
C HIS A 153 7.63 -15.38 -4.20
N ASP A 154 8.28 -15.27 -3.03
CA ASP A 154 8.21 -16.26 -1.96
C ASP A 154 7.03 -16.07 -0.98
N ILE A 155 6.11 -15.16 -1.31
CA ILE A 155 4.90 -14.81 -0.55
C ILE A 155 3.69 -14.75 -1.48
N ASN A 156 2.48 -14.75 -0.91
CA ASN A 156 1.28 -14.60 -1.70
C ASN A 156 1.10 -13.15 -2.12
N GLU A 157 0.57 -12.94 -3.33
CA GLU A 157 0.26 -11.62 -3.87
C GLU A 157 -1.25 -11.50 -4.09
N TRP A 158 -1.85 -10.47 -3.53
CA TRP A 158 -3.19 -10.02 -3.83
C TRP A 158 -3.09 -8.71 -4.61
N GLY A 159 -3.90 -8.54 -5.66
CA GLY A 159 -3.88 -7.32 -6.46
C GLY A 159 -5.25 -6.75 -6.76
N TYR A 160 -5.31 -5.42 -6.91
CA TYR A 160 -6.52 -4.68 -7.25
C TYR A 160 -6.20 -3.53 -8.21
N VAL A 161 -6.95 -3.44 -9.31
CA VAL A 161 -6.75 -2.38 -10.31
C VAL A 161 -7.46 -1.10 -9.87
N THR A 162 -6.70 -0.05 -9.54
CA THR A 162 -7.22 1.25 -9.11
C THR A 162 -7.56 2.16 -10.29
N ALA A 163 -6.82 2.05 -11.40
CA ALA A 163 -7.06 2.84 -12.61
C ALA A 163 -6.63 2.11 -13.89
N GLY A 164 -7.32 2.40 -15.00
CA GLY A 164 -6.96 1.86 -16.31
C GLY A 164 -7.25 0.37 -16.47
N SER A 165 -6.41 -0.31 -17.24
CA SER A 165 -6.53 -1.74 -17.52
C SER A 165 -5.17 -2.38 -17.81
N LEU A 166 -5.05 -3.65 -17.43
CA LEU A 166 -3.84 -4.45 -17.49
C LEU A 166 -4.06 -5.70 -18.33
N LEU A 167 -2.99 -6.19 -18.97
CA LEU A 167 -2.88 -7.56 -19.45
C LEU A 167 -1.98 -8.31 -18.49
N ILE A 168 -2.47 -9.42 -17.95
CA ILE A 168 -1.74 -10.22 -16.98
C ILE A 168 -1.59 -11.63 -17.53
N GLY A 169 -0.35 -12.12 -17.54
CA GLY A 169 -0.01 -13.49 -17.90
C GLY A 169 0.57 -14.22 -16.69
N ALA A 170 0.10 -15.43 -16.41
CA ALA A 170 0.58 -16.24 -15.29
C ALA A 170 0.56 -17.73 -15.63
N VAL A 171 1.41 -18.50 -14.95
CA VAL A 171 1.53 -19.95 -15.12
C VAL A 171 1.55 -20.63 -13.75
N SER A 172 0.80 -21.73 -13.63
CA SER A 172 0.77 -22.59 -12.45
C SER A 172 1.96 -23.56 -12.37
N ASP A 173 2.19 -24.16 -11.22
CA ASP A 173 3.14 -25.26 -10.99
C ASP A 173 2.78 -26.55 -11.77
N GLU A 174 1.53 -26.71 -12.18
CA GLU A 174 1.08 -27.75 -13.12
C GLU A 174 1.34 -27.39 -14.60
N GLY A 175 1.90 -26.21 -14.88
CA GLY A 175 2.16 -25.72 -16.23
C GLY A 175 0.91 -25.26 -16.99
N LYS A 176 -0.25 -25.13 -16.32
CA LYS A 176 -1.44 -24.47 -16.89
C LYS A 176 -1.24 -22.96 -16.90
N ASN A 177 -1.69 -22.28 -17.94
CA ASN A 177 -1.53 -20.84 -18.08
C ASN A 177 -2.86 -20.08 -17.94
N GLN A 178 -2.75 -18.79 -17.61
CA GLN A 178 -3.83 -17.82 -17.80
C GLN A 178 -3.26 -16.55 -18.40
N VAL A 179 -3.97 -16.01 -19.39
CA VAL A 179 -3.74 -14.64 -19.86
C VAL A 179 -5.09 -13.94 -19.83
N PHE A 180 -5.18 -12.86 -19.07
CA PHE A 180 -6.45 -12.16 -18.84
C PHE A 180 -6.27 -10.64 -18.83
N ARG A 181 -7.36 -9.95 -19.17
CA ARG A 181 -7.48 -8.50 -19.03
C ARG A 181 -8.11 -8.18 -17.68
N ALA A 182 -7.45 -7.35 -16.88
CA ALA A 182 -8.00 -6.81 -15.64
C ALA A 182 -8.33 -5.32 -15.83
N ASN A 183 -9.56 -4.93 -15.50
CA ASN A 183 -10.03 -3.55 -15.56
C ASN A 183 -10.07 -2.93 -14.17
N LYS A 184 -10.22 -1.59 -14.07
CA LYS A 184 -10.48 -0.92 -12.79
C LYS A 184 -11.56 -1.66 -11.98
N GLY A 185 -11.23 -2.00 -10.73
CA GLY A 185 -12.09 -2.77 -9.82
C GLY A 185 -11.92 -4.29 -9.89
N ASP A 186 -11.16 -4.82 -10.85
CA ASP A 186 -10.82 -6.24 -10.89
C ASP A 186 -9.68 -6.58 -9.93
N MET A 187 -9.64 -7.87 -9.58
CA MET A 187 -8.71 -8.43 -8.60
C MET A 187 -7.98 -9.64 -9.14
N TRP A 188 -6.81 -9.93 -8.58
CA TRP A 188 -6.13 -11.20 -8.77
C TRP A 188 -5.52 -11.71 -7.46
N PHE A 189 -5.21 -13.00 -7.47
CA PHE A 189 -4.45 -13.63 -6.40
C PHE A 189 -3.44 -14.58 -7.02
N PHE A 190 -2.16 -14.42 -6.65
CA PHE A 190 -1.10 -15.35 -7.00
C PHE A 190 -0.63 -16.04 -5.72
N PRO A 191 -0.85 -17.36 -5.61
CA PRO A 191 -0.17 -18.15 -4.59
C PRO A 191 1.35 -17.98 -4.69
N LYS A 192 2.03 -18.16 -3.55
CA LYS A 192 3.49 -18.19 -3.47
C LYS A 192 4.10 -19.02 -4.61
N GLY A 193 5.09 -18.46 -5.29
CA GLY A 193 5.88 -19.15 -6.32
C GLY A 193 5.26 -19.18 -7.72
N GLN A 194 4.04 -18.64 -7.92
CA GLN A 194 3.43 -18.62 -9.25
C GLN A 194 4.06 -17.52 -10.12
N GLY A 195 4.62 -17.91 -11.26
CA GLY A 195 5.28 -17.00 -12.20
C GLY A 195 4.29 -16.16 -12.99
N HIS A 196 4.51 -14.85 -13.05
CA HIS A 196 3.59 -13.90 -13.67
C HIS A 196 4.28 -12.68 -14.30
N VAL A 197 3.51 -11.94 -15.10
CA VAL A 197 3.90 -10.71 -15.80
C VAL A 197 2.69 -9.80 -15.95
N ILE A 198 2.90 -8.49 -15.88
CA ILE A 198 1.82 -7.50 -16.00
C ILE A 198 2.22 -6.45 -17.05
N GLN A 199 1.30 -6.10 -17.94
CA GLN A 199 1.50 -5.08 -18.97
C GLN A 199 0.37 -4.05 -18.94
N GLY A 200 0.72 -2.76 -19.04
CA GLY A 200 -0.25 -1.67 -19.17
C GLY A 200 -0.96 -1.68 -20.52
N LEU A 201 -2.30 -1.58 -20.52
CA LEU A 201 -3.10 -1.51 -21.76
C LEU A 201 -3.67 -0.12 -22.04
N SER A 202 -4.03 0.61 -20.98
CA SER A 202 -4.67 1.92 -21.08
C SER A 202 -3.67 3.05 -21.32
N SER A 203 -4.11 4.15 -21.93
CA SER A 203 -3.38 5.41 -22.04
C SER A 203 -3.90 6.42 -20.99
N PRO A 204 -3.02 7.15 -20.27
CA PRO A 204 -1.56 7.10 -20.36
C PRO A 204 -0.93 5.86 -19.72
N GLY A 205 -1.66 5.15 -18.86
CA GLY A 205 -1.21 3.94 -18.19
C GLY A 205 -2.33 3.28 -17.38
N ALA A 206 -1.92 2.40 -16.49
CA ALA A 206 -2.78 1.76 -15.51
C ALA A 206 -2.10 1.77 -14.13
N GLU A 207 -2.91 1.86 -13.08
CA GLU A 207 -2.48 1.80 -11.70
C GLU A 207 -3.15 0.67 -10.96
N TYR A 208 -2.40 0.07 -10.06
CA TYR A 208 -2.87 -1.05 -9.25
C TYR A 208 -2.14 -1.10 -7.91
N LEU A 209 -2.84 -1.65 -6.93
CA LEU A 209 -2.32 -1.94 -5.61
C LEU A 209 -2.00 -3.43 -5.53
N LEU A 210 -0.82 -3.75 -5.02
CA LEU A 210 -0.45 -5.08 -4.56
C LEU A 210 -0.45 -5.09 -3.03
N VAL A 211 -0.90 -6.18 -2.44
CA VAL A 211 -0.77 -6.47 -1.01
C VAL A 211 -0.17 -7.86 -0.87
N PHE A 212 0.80 -7.99 0.02
CA PHE A 212 1.45 -9.27 0.29
C PHE A 212 1.27 -9.67 1.76
N ASP A 213 1.30 -10.97 2.05
CA ASP A 213 1.07 -11.51 3.40
C ASP A 213 2.31 -11.55 4.31
N ASN A 214 3.23 -10.61 4.11
CA ASN A 214 4.42 -10.38 4.93
C ASN A 214 4.83 -8.90 4.93
N GLY A 215 5.04 -8.30 6.10
CA GLY A 215 5.41 -6.88 6.22
C GLY A 215 6.84 -6.52 5.81
N ASP A 216 7.76 -7.49 5.80
CA ASP A 216 9.17 -7.26 5.46
C ASP A 216 9.44 -7.56 3.98
N PHE A 217 8.84 -6.80 3.06
CA PHE A 217 9.01 -7.04 1.63
C PHE A 217 10.47 -6.88 1.17
N ASP A 218 11.23 -6.01 1.84
CA ASP A 218 12.64 -5.72 1.54
C ASP A 218 13.61 -6.84 1.90
N ALA A 219 13.14 -7.86 2.63
CA ALA A 219 13.96 -9.04 2.93
C ALA A 219 14.55 -9.64 1.65
N LYS A 220 15.83 -10.04 1.70
CA LYS A 220 16.50 -10.68 0.58
C LYS A 220 15.75 -11.94 0.13
N GLY A 221 15.61 -12.11 -1.18
CA GLY A 221 14.94 -13.27 -1.77
C GLY A 221 13.41 -13.17 -1.82
N ARG A 222 12.86 -11.95 -1.84
CA ARG A 222 11.42 -11.74 -1.94
C ARG A 222 10.88 -11.82 -3.36
N THR A 223 11.57 -11.18 -4.29
CA THR A 223 11.22 -11.11 -5.70
C THR A 223 12.32 -11.75 -6.54
N PHE A 224 11.93 -12.60 -7.48
CA PHE A 224 12.84 -13.32 -8.35
C PHE A 224 12.56 -12.93 -9.80
N ASN A 225 13.37 -12.04 -10.35
CA ASN A 225 13.23 -11.58 -11.73
C ASN A 225 13.88 -12.58 -12.70
N VAL A 226 13.20 -12.90 -13.80
CA VAL A 226 13.65 -13.93 -14.75
C VAL A 226 14.99 -13.56 -15.39
N ASP A 227 15.15 -12.33 -15.84
CA ASP A 227 16.38 -11.87 -16.50
C ASP A 227 17.57 -11.84 -15.53
N ASP A 228 17.37 -11.39 -14.30
CA ASP A 228 18.38 -11.39 -13.24
C ASP A 228 18.86 -12.82 -12.98
N TRP A 229 17.94 -13.79 -12.91
CA TRP A 229 18.32 -15.19 -12.79
C TRP A 229 19.10 -15.70 -14.01
N LEU A 230 18.66 -15.36 -15.23
CA LEU A 230 19.32 -15.78 -16.46
C LEU A 230 20.75 -15.24 -16.57
N VAL A 231 20.99 -13.95 -16.25
CA VAL A 231 22.36 -13.37 -16.34
C VAL A 231 23.30 -13.86 -15.25
N HIS A 232 22.75 -14.37 -14.14
CA HIS A 232 23.52 -15.05 -13.09
C HIS A 232 23.61 -16.58 -13.30
N THR A 233 23.25 -17.09 -14.47
CA THR A 233 23.36 -18.51 -14.84
C THR A 233 24.42 -18.71 -15.93
N PRO A 234 25.33 -19.71 -15.83
CA PRO A 234 26.33 -19.96 -16.86
C PRO A 234 25.68 -20.16 -18.24
N PRO A 235 26.19 -19.51 -19.32
CA PRO A 235 25.62 -19.64 -20.66
C PRO A 235 25.49 -21.09 -21.15
N SER A 236 26.45 -21.96 -20.79
CA SER A 236 26.41 -23.39 -21.11
C SER A 236 25.22 -24.12 -20.45
N VAL A 237 24.81 -23.71 -19.26
CA VAL A 237 23.62 -24.23 -18.56
C VAL A 237 22.35 -23.73 -19.23
N LEU A 238 22.31 -22.44 -19.62
CA LEU A 238 21.19 -21.89 -20.39
C LEU A 238 21.03 -22.60 -21.74
N ALA A 239 22.13 -22.76 -22.47
CA ALA A 239 22.17 -23.49 -23.74
C ALA A 239 21.63 -24.90 -23.60
N LYS A 240 22.06 -25.62 -22.55
CA LYS A 240 21.57 -26.96 -22.25
C LYS A 240 20.08 -26.96 -21.89
N ASN A 241 19.61 -26.02 -21.06
CA ASN A 241 18.22 -25.95 -20.60
C ASN A 241 17.24 -25.64 -21.73
N PHE A 242 17.58 -24.69 -22.59
CA PHE A 242 16.70 -24.23 -23.68
C PHE A 242 16.94 -24.97 -25.00
N GLY A 243 17.97 -25.81 -25.09
CA GLY A 243 18.36 -26.48 -26.33
C GLY A 243 18.82 -25.51 -27.42
N MET A 244 19.45 -24.40 -27.04
CA MET A 244 19.86 -23.29 -27.93
C MET A 244 21.37 -23.04 -27.85
N PRO A 245 22.01 -22.44 -28.88
CA PRO A 245 23.40 -22.02 -28.79
C PRO A 245 23.65 -20.99 -27.67
N GLU A 246 24.82 -21.05 -27.01
CA GLU A 246 25.19 -20.08 -25.95
C GLU A 246 25.11 -18.61 -26.42
N SER A 247 25.38 -18.36 -27.70
CA SER A 247 25.34 -17.03 -28.31
C SER A 247 23.97 -16.36 -28.25
N VAL A 248 22.87 -17.13 -28.13
CA VAL A 248 21.51 -16.57 -27.97
C VAL A 248 21.36 -15.77 -26.68
N PHE A 249 22.08 -16.16 -25.62
CA PHE A 249 21.95 -15.56 -24.30
C PHE A 249 22.87 -14.35 -24.10
N ALA A 250 23.75 -14.06 -25.06
CA ALA A 250 24.69 -12.92 -24.98
C ALA A 250 23.99 -11.54 -25.01
N SER A 251 22.73 -11.48 -25.48
CA SER A 251 21.93 -10.26 -25.59
C SER A 251 20.95 -10.05 -24.44
N ILE A 252 20.89 -10.95 -23.45
CA ILE A 252 20.03 -10.76 -22.28
C ILE A 252 20.50 -9.51 -21.51
N PRO A 253 19.59 -8.58 -21.17
CA PRO A 253 19.95 -7.40 -20.38
C PRO A 253 20.55 -7.79 -19.03
N LYS A 254 21.67 -7.15 -18.65
CA LYS A 254 22.39 -7.43 -17.39
C LYS A 254 21.61 -7.07 -16.12
N SER A 255 20.57 -6.26 -16.24
CA SER A 255 19.62 -5.92 -15.19
C SER A 255 18.42 -5.27 -15.86
N ALA A 256 17.25 -5.91 -15.83
CA ALA A 256 15.99 -5.29 -16.15
C ALA A 256 15.52 -4.53 -14.91
N ALA A 257 15.16 -3.28 -15.16
CA ALA A 257 14.36 -2.54 -14.24
C ALA A 257 13.08 -3.33 -13.89
N SER A 258 12.65 -3.21 -12.64
CA SER A 258 11.39 -3.76 -12.14
C SER A 258 10.19 -3.46 -13.05
N ILE A 259 10.20 -2.29 -13.71
CA ILE A 259 9.28 -1.94 -14.80
C ILE A 259 10.11 -1.48 -15.99
N MET A 260 9.73 -1.87 -17.21
CA MET A 260 10.42 -1.51 -18.44
C MET A 260 9.46 -1.06 -19.54
N LYS A 261 9.95 -0.24 -20.48
CA LYS A 261 9.23 0.08 -21.71
C LYS A 261 8.98 -1.21 -22.48
N GLY A 262 7.80 -1.29 -23.08
CA GLY A 262 7.41 -2.42 -23.90
C GLY A 262 6.42 -1.98 -24.97
N ASN A 263 6.16 -2.90 -25.89
CA ASN A 263 5.11 -2.75 -26.90
C ASN A 263 3.92 -3.59 -26.48
N ALA A 264 2.70 -3.11 -26.75
CA ALA A 264 1.47 -3.84 -26.45
C ALA A 264 1.52 -5.26 -27.04
N SER A 265 1.26 -6.25 -26.21
CA SER A 265 1.24 -7.64 -26.64
C SER A 265 0.05 -7.90 -27.56
N THR A 266 0.30 -8.61 -28.65
CA THR A 266 -0.72 -9.14 -29.58
C THR A 266 -0.72 -10.67 -29.60
N GLY A 267 0.13 -11.29 -28.78
CA GLY A 267 0.38 -12.72 -28.83
C GLY A 267 -0.75 -13.54 -28.22
N LEU A 268 -1.12 -14.63 -28.90
CA LEU A 268 -1.91 -15.72 -28.34
C LEU A 268 -1.00 -16.91 -28.11
N ILE A 269 -1.21 -17.63 -27.00
CA ILE A 269 -0.48 -18.86 -26.70
C ILE A 269 -1.46 -20.01 -26.47
N SER A 270 -1.15 -21.17 -27.04
CA SER A 270 -1.82 -22.43 -26.72
C SER A 270 -1.00 -23.14 -25.64
N SER A 271 -1.64 -23.48 -24.52
CA SER A 271 -0.99 -24.26 -23.46
C SER A 271 -1.31 -25.74 -23.65
N PRO A 272 -0.31 -26.62 -23.80
CA PRO A 272 -0.55 -28.06 -23.90
C PRO A 272 -1.11 -28.66 -22.60
N ASN A 273 -0.92 -27.99 -21.45
CA ASN A 273 -1.38 -28.45 -20.14
C ASN A 273 -2.78 -27.90 -19.78
N GLY A 274 -3.40 -27.13 -20.67
CA GLY A 274 -4.69 -26.48 -20.44
C GLY A 274 -4.57 -25.08 -19.82
N LYS A 275 -5.73 -24.47 -19.55
CA LYS A 275 -5.88 -23.11 -19.02
C LYS A 275 -6.33 -23.14 -17.57
N LEU A 276 -5.98 -22.10 -16.81
CA LEU A 276 -6.55 -21.82 -15.50
C LEU A 276 -7.88 -21.09 -15.66
N GLU A 277 -8.95 -21.66 -15.12
CA GLU A 277 -10.31 -21.13 -15.24
C GLU A 277 -11.19 -21.59 -14.06
N GLY A 278 -12.37 -20.97 -13.92
CA GLY A 278 -13.30 -21.29 -12.84
C GLY A 278 -12.64 -21.16 -11.46
N ALA A 279 -12.73 -22.22 -10.66
CA ALA A 279 -12.20 -22.24 -9.29
C ALA A 279 -10.67 -22.12 -9.19
N SER A 280 -9.93 -22.39 -10.27
CA SER A 280 -8.46 -22.27 -10.29
C SER A 280 -7.97 -21.02 -11.03
N SER A 281 -8.89 -20.15 -11.48
CA SER A 281 -8.55 -18.87 -12.11
C SER A 281 -7.76 -18.00 -11.14
N PHE A 282 -6.71 -17.32 -11.61
CA PHE A 282 -6.02 -16.24 -10.87
C PHE A 282 -6.75 -14.89 -10.96
N HIS A 283 -7.76 -14.75 -11.83
CA HIS A 283 -8.53 -13.52 -12.03
C HIS A 283 -9.89 -13.61 -11.34
N TYR A 284 -10.21 -12.58 -10.55
CA TYR A 284 -11.56 -12.35 -10.03
C TYR A 284 -12.09 -11.00 -10.54
N ARG A 285 -13.15 -11.06 -11.36
CA ARG A 285 -13.80 -9.89 -11.97
C ARG A 285 -14.69 -9.15 -10.98
N ALA A 286 -14.11 -8.61 -9.91
CA ALA A 286 -14.86 -7.94 -8.84
C ALA A 286 -15.69 -6.75 -9.36
N SER A 287 -15.21 -6.08 -10.42
CA SER A 287 -15.93 -4.98 -11.08
C SER A 287 -17.28 -5.38 -11.70
N GLU A 288 -17.47 -6.67 -11.99
CA GLU A 288 -18.69 -7.24 -12.57
C GLU A 288 -19.59 -7.92 -11.52
N LYS A 289 -19.19 -7.93 -10.24
CA LYS A 289 -19.94 -8.61 -9.17
C LYS A 289 -20.95 -7.67 -8.50
N PRO A 290 -22.12 -8.19 -8.08
CA PRO A 290 -23.07 -7.41 -7.32
C PRO A 290 -22.53 -7.11 -5.92
N PHE A 291 -22.56 -5.85 -5.53
CA PHE A 291 -22.29 -5.44 -4.15
C PHE A 291 -23.53 -5.68 -3.30
N THR A 292 -23.32 -6.07 -2.04
CA THR A 292 -24.37 -6.07 -1.03
C THR A 292 -24.68 -4.62 -0.66
N VAL A 293 -25.91 -4.19 -0.86
CA VAL A 293 -26.37 -2.82 -0.56
C VAL A 293 -26.98 -2.77 0.84
N VAL A 294 -26.57 -1.78 1.63
CA VAL A 294 -27.10 -1.49 2.95
C VAL A 294 -27.44 0.00 3.06
N GLU A 295 -28.02 0.43 4.17
CA GLU A 295 -28.51 1.80 4.35
C GLU A 295 -27.41 2.85 4.11
N GLY A 296 -26.28 2.68 4.80
CA GLY A 296 -25.14 3.60 4.78
C GLY A 296 -24.23 3.48 3.55
N GLY A 297 -24.42 2.48 2.67
CA GLY A 297 -23.43 2.20 1.64
C GLY A 297 -23.61 0.87 0.94
N ARG A 298 -22.50 0.30 0.46
CA ARG A 298 -22.46 -1.04 -0.12
C ARG A 298 -21.08 -1.66 0.06
N TYR A 299 -20.99 -2.98 0.00
CA TYR A 299 -19.72 -3.70 0.10
C TYR A 299 -19.70 -4.97 -0.74
N LEU A 300 -18.51 -5.43 -1.10
CA LEU A 300 -18.27 -6.71 -1.78
C LEU A 300 -17.20 -7.49 -1.00
N LYS A 301 -17.58 -8.65 -0.45
CA LYS A 301 -16.64 -9.60 0.16
C LYS A 301 -16.04 -10.49 -0.93
N VAL A 302 -14.72 -10.62 -0.91
CA VAL A 302 -13.95 -11.49 -1.80
C VAL A 302 -12.96 -12.29 -0.97
N ASP A 303 -13.28 -13.56 -0.79
CA ASP A 303 -12.50 -14.52 -0.02
C ASP A 303 -12.59 -15.93 -0.65
N LYS A 304 -12.03 -16.94 0.01
CA LYS A 304 -11.98 -18.32 -0.50
C LYS A 304 -13.34 -18.90 -0.90
N SER A 305 -14.45 -18.42 -0.33
CA SER A 305 -15.79 -18.93 -0.67
C SER A 305 -16.24 -18.58 -2.09
N VAL A 306 -15.75 -17.46 -2.64
CA VAL A 306 -16.07 -16.98 -3.98
C VAL A 306 -14.86 -16.94 -4.91
N PHE A 307 -13.66 -16.93 -4.35
CA PHE A 307 -12.38 -16.94 -5.05
C PHE A 307 -11.46 -18.02 -4.48
N PRO A 308 -11.65 -19.31 -4.84
CA PRO A 308 -11.14 -20.46 -4.07
C PRO A 308 -9.62 -20.56 -3.90
N ILE A 309 -8.84 -19.94 -4.79
CA ILE A 309 -7.38 -19.88 -4.70
C ILE A 309 -6.88 -18.87 -3.66
N GLN A 310 -7.70 -17.89 -3.24
CA GLN A 310 -7.37 -16.86 -2.26
C GLN A 310 -7.42 -17.46 -0.86
N THR A 311 -6.43 -18.29 -0.54
CA THR A 311 -6.33 -19.00 0.74
C THR A 311 -5.81 -18.12 1.88
N THR A 312 -5.24 -16.97 1.56
CA THR A 312 -4.87 -15.89 2.48
C THR A 312 -5.33 -14.56 1.89
N LEU A 313 -5.16 -13.46 2.62
CA LEU A 313 -5.50 -12.12 2.13
C LEU A 313 -6.99 -11.97 1.78
N ALA A 314 -7.90 -12.63 2.51
CA ALA A 314 -9.35 -12.37 2.40
C ALA A 314 -9.62 -10.87 2.45
N SER A 315 -10.59 -10.40 1.67
CA SER A 315 -10.71 -8.97 1.39
C SER A 315 -12.15 -8.49 1.26
N GLN A 316 -12.37 -7.20 1.48
CA GLN A 316 -13.64 -6.53 1.30
C GLN A 316 -13.45 -5.18 0.63
N ILE A 317 -14.24 -4.89 -0.40
CA ILE A 317 -14.35 -3.54 -0.99
C ILE A 317 -15.53 -2.87 -0.30
N VAL A 318 -15.31 -1.69 0.29
CA VAL A 318 -16.34 -0.98 1.06
C VAL A 318 -16.55 0.42 0.50
N GLU A 319 -17.81 0.78 0.30
CA GLU A 319 -18.24 2.12 -0.10
C GLU A 319 -19.20 2.72 0.95
N ILE A 320 -18.78 3.80 1.58
CA ILE A 320 -19.54 4.52 2.61
C ILE A 320 -20.07 5.84 2.03
N LYS A 321 -21.39 6.03 2.05
CA LYS A 321 -22.03 7.28 1.60
C LYS A 321 -21.64 8.48 2.51
N PRO A 322 -21.77 9.73 2.02
CA PRO A 322 -21.63 10.91 2.88
C PRO A 322 -22.53 10.82 4.13
N GLY A 323 -21.97 11.09 5.31
CA GLY A 323 -22.67 11.02 6.59
C GLY A 323 -22.99 9.62 7.10
N ALA A 324 -22.46 8.58 6.47
CA ALA A 324 -22.53 7.19 6.93
C ALA A 324 -21.20 6.74 7.55
N MET A 325 -21.23 5.58 8.21
CA MET A 325 -20.03 4.94 8.78
C MET A 325 -20.09 3.41 8.66
N ARG A 326 -18.94 2.78 8.47
CA ARG A 326 -18.71 1.37 8.83
C ARG A 326 -18.91 1.27 10.33
N GLU A 327 -19.85 0.41 10.76
CA GLU A 327 -20.29 0.35 12.14
C GLU A 327 -19.17 -0.02 13.12
N MET A 328 -19.41 0.16 14.43
CA MET A 328 -18.47 -0.31 15.45
C MET A 328 -18.37 -1.83 15.44
N HIS A 329 -17.15 -2.34 15.21
CA HIS A 329 -16.89 -3.76 15.07
C HIS A 329 -15.44 -4.12 15.42
N TRP A 330 -15.13 -5.41 15.39
CA TRP A 330 -13.76 -5.94 15.42
C TRP A 330 -13.67 -7.22 14.57
N HIS A 331 -12.45 -7.64 14.28
CA HIS A 331 -12.17 -8.87 13.55
C HIS A 331 -11.53 -9.91 14.48
N PRO A 332 -12.08 -11.14 14.55
CA PRO A 332 -11.58 -12.20 15.43
C PRO A 332 -10.51 -13.08 14.76
N THR A 333 -10.19 -12.82 13.49
CA THR A 333 -9.35 -13.68 12.65
C THR A 333 -7.96 -13.12 12.38
N GLY A 334 -7.62 -11.95 12.91
CA GLY A 334 -6.32 -11.33 12.71
C GLY A 334 -6.38 -9.83 12.47
N VAL A 335 -5.20 -9.29 12.18
CA VAL A 335 -4.97 -7.90 11.81
C VAL A 335 -5.71 -7.55 10.52
N GLU A 336 -6.26 -6.34 10.50
CA GLU A 336 -6.84 -5.72 9.30
C GLU A 336 -5.86 -4.71 8.73
N TRP A 337 -5.60 -4.80 7.42
CA TRP A 337 -4.88 -3.79 6.67
C TRP A 337 -5.85 -3.07 5.73
N VAL A 338 -5.73 -1.74 5.66
CA VAL A 338 -6.68 -0.87 4.97
C VAL A 338 -5.98 -0.01 3.93
N TYR A 339 -6.63 0.22 2.78
CA TYR A 339 -6.23 1.23 1.81
C TYR A 339 -7.41 2.09 1.34
N PHE A 340 -7.27 3.42 1.42
CA PHE A 340 -8.28 4.38 0.98
C PHE A 340 -8.10 4.72 -0.50
N VAL A 341 -9.03 4.25 -1.33
CA VAL A 341 -9.03 4.45 -2.79
C VAL A 341 -9.62 5.82 -3.17
N GLN A 342 -10.60 6.30 -2.41
CA GLN A 342 -11.29 7.58 -2.67
C GLN A 342 -11.89 8.15 -1.37
N GLY A 343 -11.95 9.49 -1.30
CA GLY A 343 -12.64 10.24 -0.25
C GLY A 343 -11.78 10.51 0.98
N SER A 344 -12.42 11.04 2.02
CA SER A 344 -11.81 11.27 3.33
C SER A 344 -12.66 10.67 4.44
N ALA A 345 -11.99 10.00 5.38
CA ALA A 345 -12.60 9.29 6.48
C ALA A 345 -11.87 9.57 7.79
N ARG A 346 -12.48 9.19 8.91
CA ARG A 346 -11.77 9.05 10.18
C ARG A 346 -12.08 7.70 10.80
N ALA A 347 -11.15 7.18 11.60
CA ALA A 347 -11.36 5.97 12.37
C ALA A 347 -10.78 6.13 13.77
N THR A 348 -11.50 5.66 14.79
CA THR A 348 -10.93 5.46 16.12
C THR A 348 -10.62 3.98 16.31
N VAL A 349 -9.41 3.67 16.77
CA VAL A 349 -9.00 2.32 17.13
C VAL A 349 -8.87 2.23 18.65
N TRP A 350 -9.57 1.27 19.25
CA TRP A 350 -9.55 0.97 20.68
C TRP A 350 -8.85 -0.36 20.95
N LEU A 351 -7.79 -0.31 21.76
CA LEU A 351 -6.93 -1.46 22.10
C LEU A 351 -7.23 -2.06 23.48
N GLY A 352 -8.30 -1.62 24.14
CA GLY A 352 -8.56 -1.98 25.55
C GLY A 352 -7.75 -1.12 26.54
N GLY A 353 -8.10 -1.22 27.82
CA GLY A 353 -7.38 -0.53 28.90
C GLY A 353 -7.36 1.00 28.78
N ALA A 354 -8.42 1.58 28.22
CA ALA A 354 -8.55 3.02 27.91
C ALA A 354 -7.55 3.55 26.84
N ASN A 355 -6.93 2.67 26.05
CA ASN A 355 -6.10 3.07 24.91
C ASN A 355 -6.98 3.22 23.67
N ALA A 356 -7.22 4.46 23.25
CA ALA A 356 -8.00 4.80 22.06
C ALA A 356 -7.32 5.97 21.33
N ARG A 357 -7.25 5.88 20.00
CA ARG A 357 -6.72 6.96 19.17
C ARG A 357 -7.48 7.08 17.86
N THR A 358 -7.80 8.31 17.50
CA THR A 358 -8.46 8.67 16.26
C THR A 358 -7.42 9.06 15.20
N PHE A 359 -7.65 8.60 13.97
CA PHE A 359 -6.83 8.87 12.80
C PHE A 359 -7.72 9.37 11.67
N ASP A 360 -7.31 10.46 11.02
CA ASP A 360 -7.89 10.93 9.77
C ASP A 360 -7.26 10.19 8.60
N PHE A 361 -8.01 9.94 7.52
CA PHE A 361 -7.55 9.28 6.31
C PHE A 361 -8.05 10.02 5.07
N THR A 362 -7.23 10.03 4.04
CA THR A 362 -7.61 10.46 2.70
C THR A 362 -7.10 9.48 1.65
N THR A 363 -7.38 9.77 0.38
CA THR A 363 -7.01 8.94 -0.75
C THR A 363 -5.50 8.67 -0.79
N GLY A 364 -5.13 7.39 -0.90
CA GLY A 364 -3.74 6.94 -0.91
C GLY A 364 -3.16 6.64 0.47
N ASP A 365 -3.93 6.84 1.55
CA ASP A 365 -3.52 6.41 2.88
C ASP A 365 -3.80 4.93 3.10
N THR A 366 -2.96 4.34 3.95
CA THR A 366 -3.04 2.97 4.44
C THR A 366 -3.20 2.99 5.96
N ALA A 367 -3.79 1.92 6.49
CA ALA A 367 -3.85 1.70 7.93
C ALA A 367 -3.61 0.23 8.28
N VAL A 368 -3.21 -0.01 9.52
CA VAL A 368 -3.20 -1.35 10.11
C VAL A 368 -3.92 -1.33 11.46
N PHE A 369 -5.03 -2.04 11.55
CA PHE A 369 -5.78 -2.18 12.80
C PHE A 369 -5.41 -3.49 13.48
N PRO A 370 -4.83 -3.44 14.70
CA PRO A 370 -4.39 -4.65 15.40
C PRO A 370 -5.50 -5.69 15.58
N ASP A 371 -5.11 -6.95 15.67
CA ASP A 371 -6.03 -8.06 15.90
C ASP A 371 -6.93 -7.80 17.13
N ASN A 372 -8.22 -8.10 16.98
CA ASN A 372 -9.27 -7.88 17.99
C ASN A 372 -9.41 -6.43 18.50
N SER A 373 -8.84 -5.43 17.84
CA SER A 373 -9.07 -4.02 18.19
C SER A 373 -10.47 -3.58 17.75
N GLY A 374 -11.19 -2.93 18.66
CA GLY A 374 -12.50 -2.35 18.36
C GLY A 374 -12.34 -1.06 17.58
N HIS A 375 -13.07 -0.89 16.48
CA HIS A 375 -12.96 0.30 15.65
C HIS A 375 -14.22 0.58 14.84
N TYR A 376 -14.24 1.75 14.19
CA TYR A 376 -15.24 2.17 13.20
C TYR A 376 -14.52 3.01 12.13
N ILE A 377 -15.14 3.17 10.96
CA ILE A 377 -14.64 4.08 9.92
C ILE A 377 -15.80 4.98 9.48
N GLU A 378 -15.69 6.28 9.70
CA GLU A 378 -16.72 7.27 9.38
C GLU A 378 -16.33 8.09 8.15
N ASN A 379 -17.29 8.30 7.25
CA ASN A 379 -17.09 9.19 6.12
C ASN A 379 -17.31 10.66 6.56
N VAL A 380 -16.23 11.44 6.56
CA VAL A 380 -16.21 12.86 6.92
C VAL A 380 -16.23 13.79 5.71
N SER A 381 -16.32 13.22 4.51
CA SER A 381 -16.34 13.94 3.25
C SER A 381 -17.76 14.09 2.68
N ASN A 382 -17.91 14.94 1.66
CA ASN A 382 -19.16 15.12 0.91
C ASN A 382 -19.31 14.15 -0.27
N GLU A 383 -18.35 13.24 -0.46
CA GLU A 383 -18.38 12.21 -1.50
C GLU A 383 -18.40 10.81 -0.89
N THR A 384 -18.55 9.78 -1.72
CA THR A 384 -18.47 8.39 -1.22
C THR A 384 -17.02 8.04 -0.91
N VAL A 385 -16.76 7.55 0.29
CA VAL A 385 -15.48 6.95 0.64
C VAL A 385 -15.44 5.53 0.10
N THR A 386 -14.40 5.19 -0.65
CA THR A 386 -14.12 3.82 -1.10
C THR A 386 -12.81 3.36 -0.50
N TYR A 387 -12.81 2.23 0.19
CA TYR A 387 -11.61 1.64 0.76
C TYR A 387 -11.63 0.12 0.67
N LEU A 388 -10.46 -0.47 0.88
CA LEU A 388 -10.21 -1.91 0.84
C LEU A 388 -9.85 -2.37 2.25
N GLU A 389 -10.49 -3.43 2.74
CA GLU A 389 -10.13 -4.15 3.97
C GLU A 389 -9.46 -5.47 3.55
N ILE A 390 -8.27 -5.77 4.05
CA ILE A 390 -7.53 -7.01 3.77
C ILE A 390 -7.17 -7.69 5.10
N PHE A 391 -7.41 -8.99 5.17
CA PHE A 391 -7.22 -9.81 6.36
C PHE A 391 -6.27 -10.97 6.06
N LYS A 392 -5.35 -11.29 6.97
CA LYS A 392 -4.49 -12.46 6.85
C LYS A 392 -5.26 -13.73 7.27
N ALA A 393 -6.31 -14.01 6.51
CA ALA A 393 -7.28 -15.08 6.71
C ALA A 393 -7.78 -15.59 5.37
N ASP A 394 -8.47 -16.73 5.38
CA ASP A 394 -9.10 -17.31 4.19
C ASP A 394 -10.54 -16.82 3.96
N THR A 395 -11.14 -16.19 4.97
CA THR A 395 -12.54 -15.75 5.01
C THR A 395 -12.69 -14.43 5.76
N VAL A 396 -13.62 -13.58 5.30
CA VAL A 396 -13.92 -12.30 5.98
C VAL A 396 -14.84 -12.55 7.17
N LYS A 397 -14.36 -12.32 8.39
CA LYS A 397 -15.14 -12.44 9.62
C LYS A 397 -15.03 -11.18 10.46
N ASP A 398 -16.17 -10.71 10.96
CA ASP A 398 -16.27 -9.56 11.84
C ASP A 398 -17.35 -9.79 12.91
N PHE A 399 -17.26 -9.08 14.02
CA PHE A 399 -18.28 -9.02 15.07
C PHE A 399 -18.86 -7.60 15.13
N SER A 400 -20.17 -7.46 14.95
CA SER A 400 -20.85 -6.16 15.13
C SER A 400 -21.16 -5.94 16.60
N LEU A 401 -20.78 -4.77 17.12
CA LEU A 401 -21.13 -4.37 18.49
C LEU A 401 -22.65 -4.25 18.66
N SER A 402 -23.34 -3.66 17.68
CA SER A 402 -24.80 -3.47 17.76
C SER A 402 -25.53 -4.80 17.82
N GLN A 403 -25.15 -5.74 16.96
CA GLN A 403 -25.72 -7.09 16.92
C GLN A 403 -25.41 -7.88 18.20
N TRP A 404 -24.19 -7.77 18.73
CA TRP A 404 -23.83 -8.49 19.95
C TRP A 404 -24.66 -8.01 21.15
N LEU A 405 -24.77 -6.69 21.34
CA LEU A 405 -25.54 -6.11 22.43
C LEU A 405 -27.03 -6.46 22.30
N SER A 406 -27.61 -6.40 21.11
CA SER A 406 -29.03 -6.68 20.91
C SER A 406 -29.42 -8.16 21.03
N LEU A 407 -28.47 -9.08 20.84
CA LEU A 407 -28.66 -10.53 21.01
C LEU A 407 -28.27 -11.05 22.40
N THR A 408 -27.84 -10.16 23.29
CA THR A 408 -27.59 -10.45 24.72
C THR A 408 -28.86 -10.10 25.52
N PRO A 409 -29.21 -10.82 26.61
CA PRO A 409 -30.38 -10.47 27.43
C PRO A 409 -30.42 -8.98 27.79
N ASN A 410 -31.54 -8.32 27.45
CA ASN A 410 -31.64 -6.85 27.47
C ASN A 410 -31.40 -6.25 28.86
N ASP A 411 -31.81 -6.96 29.92
CA ASP A 411 -31.61 -6.57 31.31
C ASP A 411 -30.14 -6.61 31.72
N LEU A 412 -29.35 -7.56 31.21
CA LEU A 412 -27.91 -7.62 31.44
C LEU A 412 -27.19 -6.46 30.74
N VAL A 413 -27.53 -6.19 29.48
CA VAL A 413 -26.94 -5.08 28.72
C VAL A 413 -27.30 -3.73 29.33
N ALA A 414 -28.55 -3.56 29.77
CA ALA A 414 -29.02 -2.38 30.47
C ALA A 414 -28.21 -2.12 31.75
N GLN A 415 -27.92 -3.17 32.53
CA GLN A 415 -27.07 -3.08 33.73
C GLN A 415 -25.63 -2.69 33.41
N VAL A 416 -25.02 -3.30 32.38
CA VAL A 416 -23.62 -3.04 31.99
C VAL A 416 -23.44 -1.62 31.44
N LEU A 417 -24.35 -1.17 30.57
CA LEU A 417 -24.25 0.14 29.90
C LEU A 417 -24.90 1.27 30.69
N ASN A 418 -25.58 0.96 31.80
CA ASN A 418 -26.35 1.90 32.60
C ASN A 418 -27.39 2.69 31.77
N VAL A 419 -28.21 1.96 31.00
CA VAL A 419 -29.30 2.51 30.18
C VAL A 419 -30.60 1.75 30.44
N SER A 420 -31.74 2.28 29.99
CA SER A 420 -33.02 1.57 30.15
C SER A 420 -33.10 0.32 29.26
N ILE A 421 -33.84 -0.70 29.70
CA ILE A 421 -34.17 -1.88 28.89
C ILE A 421 -34.87 -1.47 27.58
N GLU A 422 -35.74 -0.45 27.63
CA GLU A 422 -36.42 0.09 26.44
C GLU A 422 -35.46 0.77 25.46
N THR A 423 -34.30 1.26 25.92
CA THR A 423 -33.22 1.72 25.05
C THR A 423 -32.56 0.53 24.34
N VAL A 424 -32.21 -0.52 25.08
CA VAL A 424 -31.54 -1.72 24.51
C VAL A 424 -32.41 -2.39 23.45
N LYS A 425 -33.73 -2.49 23.70
CA LYS A 425 -34.69 -3.03 22.71
C LYS A 425 -34.73 -2.29 21.37
N LYS A 426 -34.17 -1.08 21.28
CA LYS A 426 -34.05 -0.31 20.03
C LYS A 426 -32.77 -0.59 19.26
N PHE A 427 -31.82 -1.33 19.84
CA PHE A 427 -30.61 -1.76 19.13
C PHE A 427 -30.95 -2.76 18.03
N ARG A 428 -30.15 -2.77 16.96
CA ARG A 428 -30.41 -3.60 15.79
C ARG A 428 -29.93 -5.04 16.03
N THR A 429 -30.79 -6.01 15.74
CA THR A 429 -30.46 -7.45 15.82
C THR A 429 -29.84 -8.00 14.54
N ASP A 430 -30.13 -7.36 13.39
CA ASP A 430 -29.41 -7.59 12.16
C ASP A 430 -28.03 -6.91 12.22
N LYS A 431 -27.05 -7.45 11.48
CA LYS A 431 -25.73 -6.80 11.32
C LYS A 431 -25.84 -5.77 10.18
N PRO A 432 -25.82 -4.45 10.46
CA PRO A 432 -26.00 -3.45 9.42
C PRO A 432 -24.75 -3.25 8.53
N VAL A 433 -23.55 -3.59 9.02
CA VAL A 433 -22.22 -3.38 8.39
C VAL A 433 -21.87 -1.91 8.17
N ILE A 434 -22.71 -1.17 7.45
CA ILE A 434 -22.58 0.26 7.20
C ILE A 434 -23.90 0.93 7.56
N VAL A 435 -23.85 1.84 8.54
CA VAL A 435 -25.01 2.55 9.07
C VAL A 435 -25.05 3.98 8.54
N MET A 436 -26.25 4.50 8.32
CA MET A 436 -26.45 5.92 8.01
C MET A 436 -26.54 6.74 9.29
N GLY A 437 -25.80 7.83 9.38
CA GLY A 437 -25.96 8.80 10.46
C GLY A 437 -27.35 9.43 10.41
N LYS A 438 -28.01 9.55 11.56
CA LYS A 438 -29.26 10.32 11.66
C LYS A 438 -28.87 11.79 11.87
N LYS A 439 -29.31 12.67 10.98
CA LYS A 439 -29.19 14.12 11.13
C LYS A 439 -29.96 14.62 12.34
#